data_AF-A0A916F7P8-F1
#
_entry.id   AF-A0A916F7P8-F1
#
_cell.length_a   1.000
_cell.length_b   1.000
_cell.length_c   1.000
_cell.angle_alpha   90.00
_cell.angle_beta   90.00
_cell.angle_gamma   90.00
#
_symmetry.space_group_name_H-M   'P 1'
#
loop_
_entity.id
_entity.type
_entity.pdbx_description
1 polymer ?
#
loop_
_entity_poly.entity_id
_entity_poly.type
_entity_poly.pdbx_seq_one_letter_code
_entity_poly.pdbx_strand_id
1 'polypeptide(L)'
;MLLYGVYGAYAPELISHAGDTFPDLCTSIFYKSDGVFGIMANVLATYVILFVIFGAFLEASGTQRFFIDFPLAAVGHKIGGPAKVSVIASGLFGSISGSAIANTVSTGTFTIPMMKKAGFRPHVAGGIEPAASIGGMFMPPIMGAGGFIMAELTGIPYAQIMLVAVFPALMYFFSIFVMVHYEAKRFGIRGEKSAQDAKEIFRKEWVYITPLVVITLFMLSGYSPGYSAVLGLATCILVSHKSPETKLDLSLSAIMLCVLAIGWLAAGTAAAFKALLSTPAHWVAAAFSPIAATGLQAALAEKLPILYGLGLAAALLYRRRSRGADVRSEMGRFVIAARQGTLSSLKIGATVGVIGIIIGVLTYSGLVLTFADIVIELADGKLWLTILLIALASLILGMGVPVTAAYLITAVVAVPSWASIPSRPT
;
A
#
# COMPACT_ATOMS: atom_id res chain seq x y z
N MET A 1 -6.25 26.46 0.27
CA MET A 1 -5.18 26.26 -0.74
C MET A 1 -5.44 27.04 -2.01
N LEU A 2 -6.52 26.83 -2.76
CA LEU A 2 -6.78 27.63 -3.98
C LEU A 2 -6.84 29.15 -3.70
N LEU A 3 -7.50 29.57 -2.62
CA LEU A 3 -7.49 30.97 -2.18
C LEU A 3 -6.07 31.49 -1.90
N TYR A 4 -5.20 30.67 -1.33
CA TYR A 4 -3.81 31.03 -1.07
C TYR A 4 -2.99 31.12 -2.36
N GLY A 5 -3.25 30.25 -3.34
CA GLY A 5 -2.62 30.35 -4.66
C GLY A 5 -3.03 31.61 -5.43
N VAL A 6 -4.27 32.08 -5.28
CA VAL A 6 -4.73 33.30 -5.95
C VAL A 6 -4.31 34.57 -5.19
N TYR A 7 -4.55 34.59 -3.88
CA TYR A 7 -4.35 35.76 -3.03
C TYR A 7 -3.03 35.72 -2.24
N GLY A 8 -2.01 35.07 -2.79
CA GLY A 8 -0.69 34.93 -2.17
C GLY A 8 -0.07 36.23 -1.70
N ALA A 9 -0.34 37.32 -2.42
CA ALA A 9 0.19 38.64 -2.13
C ALA A 9 -0.32 39.24 -0.81
N TYR A 10 -1.48 38.77 -0.31
CA TYR A 10 -2.06 39.21 0.96
C TYR A 10 -1.67 38.33 2.15
N ALA A 11 -0.89 37.27 1.92
CA ALA A 11 -0.42 36.41 2.98
C ALA A 11 0.70 37.10 3.78
N PRO A 12 0.93 36.72 5.05
CA PRO A 12 2.05 37.22 5.85
C PRO A 12 3.37 37.08 5.09
N GLU A 13 4.30 38.03 5.28
CA GLU A 13 5.56 38.15 4.52
C GLU A 13 6.32 36.82 4.43
N LEU A 14 6.33 36.05 5.52
CA LEU A 14 6.98 34.74 5.65
C LEU A 14 6.45 33.66 4.66
N ILE A 15 5.20 33.78 4.22
CA ILE A 15 4.55 32.84 3.28
C ILE A 15 3.93 33.60 2.10
N SER A 16 4.40 34.81 1.82
CA SER A 16 3.87 35.62 0.73
C SER A 16 4.43 35.15 -0.61
N HIS A 17 3.61 35.23 -1.66
CA HIS A 17 4.05 35.01 -3.04
C HIS A 17 3.26 35.90 -3.99
N ALA A 18 3.70 36.02 -5.24
CA ALA A 18 3.13 36.96 -6.20
C ALA A 18 1.61 36.77 -6.45
N GLY A 19 1.08 35.58 -6.20
CA GLY A 19 -0.29 35.22 -6.55
C GLY A 19 -0.47 35.08 -8.06
N ASP A 20 -1.59 34.49 -8.47
CA ASP A 20 -1.96 34.39 -9.89
C ASP A 20 -3.47 34.52 -10.07
N THR A 21 -3.92 34.74 -11.31
CA THR A 21 -5.34 34.68 -11.62
C THR A 21 -5.87 33.26 -11.38
N PHE A 22 -7.12 33.14 -10.93
CA PHE A 22 -7.74 31.83 -10.69
C PHE A 22 -7.70 30.90 -11.92
N PRO A 23 -7.95 31.37 -13.16
CA PRO A 23 -7.81 30.54 -14.36
C PRO A 23 -6.39 30.04 -14.61
N ASP A 24 -5.37 30.87 -14.42
CA ASP A 24 -3.97 30.50 -14.65
C ASP A 24 -3.47 29.51 -13.60
N LEU A 25 -3.86 29.72 -12.34
CA LEU A 25 -3.63 28.76 -11.26
C LEU A 25 -4.27 27.41 -11.57
N CYS A 26 -5.53 27.40 -12.03
CA CYS A 26 -6.21 26.16 -12.41
C CYS A 26 -5.51 25.48 -13.58
N THR A 27 -5.06 26.24 -14.59
CA THR A 27 -4.31 25.72 -15.73
C THR A 27 -2.99 25.10 -15.28
N SER A 28 -2.26 25.76 -14.38
CA SER A 28 -1.04 25.22 -13.81
C SER A 28 -1.28 23.92 -13.03
N ILE A 29 -2.33 23.86 -12.22
CA ILE A 29 -2.67 22.67 -11.41
C ILE A 29 -3.14 21.49 -12.27
N PHE A 30 -3.84 21.75 -13.38
CA PHE A 30 -4.37 20.67 -14.23
C PHE A 30 -3.40 20.21 -15.32
N TYR A 31 -2.66 21.13 -15.94
CA TYR A 31 -1.83 20.82 -17.11
C TYR A 31 -0.36 20.59 -16.80
N LYS A 32 0.17 21.07 -15.67
CA LYS A 32 1.57 20.78 -15.30
C LYS A 32 1.73 19.41 -14.65
N SER A 33 2.92 18.84 -14.85
CA SER A 33 3.35 17.57 -14.29
C SER A 33 3.50 17.55 -12.76
N ASP A 34 3.41 18.70 -12.09
CA ASP A 34 3.46 18.81 -10.61
C ASP A 34 2.06 18.93 -9.97
N GLY A 35 1.02 18.95 -10.81
CA GLY A 35 -0.36 19.13 -10.38
C GLY A 35 -1.12 17.83 -10.15
N VAL A 36 -2.43 17.83 -10.49
CA VAL A 36 -3.33 16.69 -10.24
C VAL A 36 -2.88 15.40 -10.92
N PHE A 37 -2.41 15.51 -12.18
CA PHE A 37 -1.94 14.38 -12.98
C PHE A 37 -0.44 14.11 -12.84
N GLY A 38 0.19 14.68 -11.81
CA GLY A 38 1.61 14.58 -11.60
C GLY A 38 2.08 13.26 -10.98
N ILE A 39 3.22 13.36 -10.29
CA ILE A 39 3.89 12.26 -9.56
C ILE A 39 2.88 11.44 -8.74
N MET A 40 1.96 12.12 -8.06
CA MET A 40 0.95 11.49 -7.20
C MET A 40 -0.02 10.57 -7.97
N ALA A 41 -0.54 11.03 -9.11
CA ALA A 41 -1.40 10.20 -9.95
C ALA A 41 -0.62 9.05 -10.59
N ASN A 42 0.65 9.28 -10.95
CA ASN A 42 1.52 8.23 -11.48
C ASN A 42 1.70 7.10 -10.46
N VAL A 43 2.15 7.41 -9.23
CA VAL A 43 2.39 6.43 -8.16
C VAL A 43 1.13 5.62 -7.83
N LEU A 44 -0.04 6.29 -7.84
CA LEU A 44 -1.31 5.61 -7.67
C LEU A 44 -1.56 4.56 -8.76
N ALA A 45 -1.39 4.97 -10.02
CA ALA A 45 -1.67 4.15 -11.20
C ALA A 45 -0.66 3.01 -11.37
N THR A 46 0.61 3.23 -11.04
CA THR A 46 1.70 2.27 -11.30
C THR A 46 1.96 1.31 -10.13
N TYR A 47 1.80 1.75 -8.88
CA TYR A 47 2.16 0.95 -7.71
C TYR A 47 0.97 0.68 -6.80
N VAL A 48 0.29 1.72 -6.33
CA VAL A 48 -0.66 1.60 -5.21
C VAL A 48 -1.88 0.75 -5.58
N ILE A 49 -2.45 0.92 -6.78
CA ILE A 49 -3.63 0.16 -7.21
C ILE A 49 -3.36 -1.35 -7.21
N LEU A 50 -2.18 -1.78 -7.67
CA LEU A 50 -1.83 -3.21 -7.73
C LEU A 50 -1.78 -3.83 -6.33
N PHE A 51 -1.18 -3.14 -5.35
CA PHE A 51 -1.11 -3.61 -3.97
C PHE A 51 -2.46 -3.58 -3.26
N VAL A 52 -3.30 -2.58 -3.53
CA VAL A 52 -4.66 -2.51 -2.96
C VAL A 52 -5.54 -3.64 -3.49
N ILE A 53 -5.44 -3.94 -4.79
CA ILE A 53 -6.12 -5.10 -5.39
C ILE A 53 -5.59 -6.39 -4.76
N PHE A 54 -4.27 -6.55 -4.67
CA PHE A 54 -3.65 -7.70 -4.02
C PHE A 54 -4.17 -7.89 -2.58
N GLY A 55 -4.20 -6.83 -1.77
CA GLY A 55 -4.71 -6.85 -0.40
C GLY A 55 -6.17 -7.28 -0.33
N ALA A 56 -7.03 -6.77 -1.22
CA ALA A 56 -8.44 -7.15 -1.29
C ALA A 56 -8.64 -8.62 -1.69
N PHE A 57 -7.83 -9.14 -2.61
CA PHE A 57 -7.87 -10.56 -2.98
C PHE A 57 -7.34 -11.46 -1.87
N LEU A 58 -6.28 -11.05 -1.19
CA LEU A 58 -5.74 -11.79 -0.05
C LEU A 58 -6.76 -11.84 1.10
N GLU A 59 -7.47 -10.75 1.36
CA GLU A 59 -8.59 -10.69 2.33
C GLU A 59 -9.72 -11.64 1.93
N ALA A 60 -10.17 -11.59 0.67
CA ALA A 60 -11.19 -12.48 0.13
C ALA A 60 -10.77 -13.97 0.11
N SER A 61 -9.45 -14.25 0.13
CA SER A 61 -8.91 -15.61 0.19
C SER A 61 -9.04 -16.24 1.58
N GLY A 62 -9.65 -15.57 2.56
CA GLY A 62 -9.85 -16.11 3.91
C GLY A 62 -8.57 -16.16 4.77
N THR A 63 -7.46 -15.65 4.24
CA THR A 63 -6.16 -15.48 4.92
C THR A 63 -6.28 -14.71 6.25
N GLN A 64 -7.32 -13.87 6.39
CA GLN A 64 -7.64 -13.15 7.61
C GLN A 64 -7.78 -14.05 8.84
N ARG A 65 -8.35 -15.26 8.70
CA ARG A 65 -8.55 -16.18 9.84
C ARG A 65 -7.22 -16.55 10.48
N PHE A 66 -6.24 -16.90 9.66
CA PHE A 66 -4.89 -17.20 10.14
C PHE A 66 -4.29 -16.04 10.94
N PHE A 67 -4.46 -14.79 10.48
CA PHE A 67 -3.91 -13.61 11.18
C PHE A 67 -4.59 -13.31 12.52
N ILE A 68 -5.75 -13.90 12.81
CA ILE A 68 -6.43 -13.78 14.10
C ILE A 68 -6.17 -15.02 14.97
N ASP A 69 -6.30 -16.21 14.39
CA ASP A 69 -6.22 -17.49 15.08
C ASP A 69 -4.78 -17.79 15.54
N PHE A 70 -3.78 -17.46 14.72
CA PHE A 70 -2.38 -17.65 15.09
C PHE A 70 -1.97 -16.77 16.29
N PRO A 71 -2.21 -15.44 16.31
CA PRO A 71 -1.92 -14.63 17.50
C PRO A 71 -2.75 -15.07 18.71
N LEU A 72 -4.02 -15.45 18.52
CA LEU A 72 -4.87 -15.97 19.60
C LEU A 72 -4.26 -17.19 20.28
N ALA A 73 -3.74 -18.14 19.50
CA ALA A 73 -3.06 -19.30 20.05
C ALA A 73 -1.68 -18.97 20.64
N ALA A 74 -0.94 -18.01 20.06
CA ALA A 74 0.42 -17.68 20.50
C ALA A 74 0.48 -16.85 21.79
N VAL A 75 -0.45 -15.90 21.99
CA VAL A 75 -0.41 -14.96 23.12
C VAL A 75 -1.72 -14.81 23.88
N GLY A 76 -2.82 -15.44 23.44
CA GLY A 76 -4.13 -15.35 24.09
C GLY A 76 -4.15 -15.83 25.55
N HIS A 77 -3.31 -16.82 25.88
CA HIS A 77 -3.19 -17.34 27.25
C HIS A 77 -2.41 -16.43 28.22
N LYS A 78 -1.77 -15.36 27.73
CA LYS A 78 -0.97 -14.44 28.58
C LYS A 78 -1.87 -13.39 29.22
N ILE A 79 -1.36 -12.69 30.24
CA ILE A 79 -2.06 -11.55 30.87
C ILE A 79 -2.34 -10.48 29.80
N GLY A 80 -3.60 -10.07 29.69
CA GLY A 80 -4.07 -9.18 28.62
C GLY A 80 -4.09 -9.82 27.22
N GLY A 81 -4.16 -11.15 27.14
CA GLY A 81 -4.07 -11.92 25.90
C GLY A 81 -4.91 -11.38 24.75
N PRO A 82 -6.24 -11.23 24.90
CA PRO A 82 -7.11 -10.71 23.83
C PRO A 82 -6.70 -9.36 23.23
N ALA A 83 -6.16 -8.47 24.06
CA ALA A 83 -5.70 -7.17 23.58
C ALA A 83 -4.31 -7.26 22.93
N LYS A 84 -3.44 -8.17 23.37
CA LYS A 84 -2.17 -8.48 22.67
C LYS A 84 -2.39 -9.16 21.32
N VAL A 85 -3.42 -10.00 21.24
CA VAL A 85 -3.90 -10.61 19.99
C VAL A 85 -4.30 -9.52 19.01
N SER A 86 -5.09 -8.54 19.45
CA SER A 86 -5.42 -7.34 18.66
C SER A 86 -4.15 -6.66 18.12
N VAL A 87 -3.17 -6.36 18.98
CA VAL A 87 -1.93 -5.68 18.55
C VAL A 87 -1.17 -6.47 17.47
N ILE A 88 -0.99 -7.78 17.65
CA ILE A 88 -0.24 -8.61 16.70
C ILE A 88 -1.05 -8.84 15.42
N ALA A 89 -2.34 -9.15 15.54
CA ALA A 89 -3.23 -9.38 14.40
C ALA A 89 -3.37 -8.12 13.54
N SER A 90 -3.57 -6.96 14.16
CA SER A 90 -3.62 -5.68 13.44
C SER A 90 -2.27 -5.33 12.82
N GLY A 91 -1.14 -5.74 13.40
CA GLY A 91 0.17 -5.59 12.76
C GLY A 91 0.33 -6.43 11.50
N LEU A 92 0.01 -7.72 11.58
CA LEU A 92 0.10 -8.66 10.46
C LEU A 92 -0.94 -8.38 9.37
N PHE A 93 -2.17 -8.05 9.74
CA PHE A 93 -3.21 -7.67 8.77
C PHE A 93 -2.96 -6.26 8.21
N GLY A 94 -2.48 -5.36 9.07
CA GLY A 94 -2.13 -3.99 8.71
C GLY A 94 -1.03 -3.92 7.66
N SER A 95 -0.01 -4.78 7.77
CA SER A 95 1.07 -4.89 6.78
C SER A 95 0.62 -5.31 5.39
N ILE A 96 -0.63 -5.77 5.25
CA ILE A 96 -1.23 -6.19 3.99
C ILE A 96 -2.26 -5.18 3.50
N SER A 97 -3.19 -4.79 4.39
CA SER A 97 -4.27 -3.89 4.01
C SER A 97 -3.80 -2.46 3.75
N GLY A 98 -2.67 -2.04 4.36
CA GLY A 98 -2.13 -0.68 4.24
C GLY A 98 -3.11 0.41 4.69
N SER A 99 -4.19 0.03 5.39
CA SER A 99 -5.34 0.88 5.67
C SER A 99 -5.81 0.66 7.10
N ALA A 100 -5.61 1.68 7.95
CA ALA A 100 -6.05 1.65 9.34
C ALA A 100 -7.57 1.45 9.47
N ILE A 101 -8.37 2.01 8.53
CA ILE A 101 -9.83 1.87 8.54
C ILE A 101 -10.23 0.43 8.21
N ALA A 102 -9.65 -0.14 7.15
CA ALA A 102 -9.94 -1.52 6.77
C ALA A 102 -9.51 -2.49 7.87
N ASN A 103 -8.34 -2.27 8.46
CA ASN A 103 -7.82 -3.04 9.59
C ASN A 103 -8.77 -2.98 10.79
N THR A 104 -9.14 -1.78 11.26
CA THR A 104 -10.05 -1.61 12.41
C THR A 104 -11.42 -2.27 12.18
N VAL A 105 -11.96 -2.19 10.95
CA VAL A 105 -13.24 -2.84 10.64
C VAL A 105 -13.08 -4.36 10.56
N SER A 106 -11.99 -4.85 9.99
CA SER A 106 -11.77 -6.27 9.75
C SER A 106 -11.38 -6.99 11.04
N THR A 107 -10.30 -6.59 11.71
CA THR A 107 -9.84 -7.20 12.96
C THR A 107 -10.72 -6.81 14.15
N GLY A 108 -11.20 -5.57 14.19
CA GLY A 108 -12.01 -5.03 15.29
C GLY A 108 -13.37 -5.70 15.48
N THR A 109 -13.97 -6.26 14.42
CA THR A 109 -15.21 -7.04 14.53
C THR A 109 -15.08 -8.25 15.45
N PHE A 110 -13.88 -8.83 15.53
CA PHE A 110 -13.58 -9.99 16.39
C PHE A 110 -12.87 -9.59 17.68
N THR A 111 -11.90 -8.69 17.61
CA THR A 111 -11.03 -8.34 18.76
C THR A 111 -11.74 -7.45 19.78
N ILE A 112 -12.59 -6.50 19.36
CA ILE A 112 -13.29 -5.60 20.30
C ILE A 112 -14.26 -6.38 21.19
N PRO A 113 -15.15 -7.26 20.66
CA PRO A 113 -15.99 -8.09 21.51
C PRO A 113 -15.19 -9.05 22.40
N MET A 114 -14.09 -9.62 21.89
CA MET A 114 -13.22 -10.51 22.64
C MET A 114 -12.57 -9.80 23.84
N MET A 115 -12.04 -8.59 23.65
CA MET A 115 -11.51 -7.76 24.73
C MET A 115 -12.57 -7.43 25.78
N LYS A 116 -13.78 -7.06 25.34
CA LYS A 116 -14.91 -6.78 26.26
C LYS A 116 -15.30 -8.01 27.09
N LYS A 117 -15.38 -9.19 26.48
CA LYS A 117 -15.67 -10.46 27.18
C LYS A 117 -14.59 -10.81 28.22
N ALA A 118 -13.33 -10.51 27.92
CA ALA A 118 -12.21 -10.73 28.84
C ALA A 118 -12.17 -9.73 30.01
N GLY A 119 -13.00 -8.68 29.99
CA GLY A 119 -13.10 -7.70 31.09
C GLY A 119 -12.47 -6.33 30.80
N PHE A 120 -12.02 -6.06 29.56
CA PHE A 120 -11.63 -4.70 29.21
C PHE A 120 -12.85 -3.77 29.16
N ARG A 121 -12.68 -2.55 29.68
CA ARG A 121 -13.73 -1.52 29.60
C ARG A 121 -14.05 -1.20 28.13
N PRO A 122 -15.32 -0.96 27.77
CA PRO A 122 -15.70 -0.74 26.36
C PRO A 122 -14.94 0.38 25.66
N HIS A 123 -14.64 1.46 26.37
CA HIS A 123 -13.89 2.60 25.83
C HIS A 123 -12.38 2.29 25.64
N VAL A 124 -11.80 1.44 26.48
CA VAL A 124 -10.39 1.01 26.35
C VAL A 124 -10.25 0.04 25.18
N ALA A 125 -11.13 -0.95 25.08
CA ALA A 125 -11.17 -1.87 23.94
C ALA A 125 -11.39 -1.12 22.60
N GLY A 126 -12.25 -0.10 22.62
CA GLY A 126 -12.48 0.78 21.47
C GLY A 126 -11.31 1.72 21.14
N GLY A 127 -10.34 1.91 22.04
CA GLY A 127 -9.13 2.70 21.80
C GLY A 127 -7.91 1.86 21.38
N ILE A 128 -7.76 0.66 21.94
CA ILE A 128 -6.63 -0.25 21.64
C ILE A 128 -6.65 -0.67 20.16
N GLU A 129 -7.82 -1.09 19.66
CA GLU A 129 -7.93 -1.64 18.31
C GLU A 129 -7.60 -0.60 17.20
N PRO A 130 -8.15 0.64 17.23
CA PRO A 130 -7.74 1.67 16.29
C PRO A 130 -6.27 2.05 16.42
N ALA A 131 -5.74 2.14 17.65
CA ALA A 131 -4.33 2.44 17.88
C ALA A 131 -3.43 1.37 17.25
N ALA A 132 -3.70 0.08 17.49
CA ALA A 132 -2.98 -1.01 16.86
C ALA A 132 -3.12 -0.98 15.33
N SER A 133 -4.30 -0.64 14.83
CA SER A 133 -4.61 -0.61 13.40
C SER A 133 -3.87 0.47 12.62
N ILE A 134 -3.61 1.64 13.23
CA ILE A 134 -2.82 2.73 12.62
C ILE A 134 -1.39 2.27 12.33
N GLY A 135 -0.80 1.46 13.21
CA GLY A 135 0.54 0.87 13.01
C GLY A 135 0.70 0.10 11.71
N GLY A 136 -0.42 -0.46 11.19
CA GLY A 136 -0.44 -1.16 9.92
C GLY A 136 -0.04 -0.31 8.71
N MET A 137 -0.26 1.02 8.76
CA MET A 137 0.04 1.92 7.65
C MET A 137 1.53 2.12 7.37
N PHE A 138 2.42 1.71 8.27
CA PHE A 138 3.87 1.78 8.07
C PHE A 138 4.56 0.46 8.39
N MET A 139 3.80 -0.62 8.64
CA MET A 139 4.35 -1.96 8.81
C MET A 139 4.68 -2.58 7.44
N PRO A 140 5.94 -2.97 7.19
CA PRO A 140 6.35 -3.75 6.03
C PRO A 140 5.60 -5.08 5.88
N PRO A 141 5.35 -5.59 4.65
CA PRO A 141 6.00 -5.19 3.40
C PRO A 141 5.18 -4.31 2.45
N ILE A 142 3.86 -4.18 2.63
CA ILE A 142 3.02 -3.39 1.70
C ILE A 142 2.94 -1.93 2.15
N MET A 143 2.89 -1.73 3.47
CA MET A 143 2.75 -0.41 4.08
C MET A 143 1.55 0.35 3.48
N GLY A 144 1.30 1.58 3.90
CA GLY A 144 0.29 2.43 3.26
C GLY A 144 0.80 3.00 1.94
N ALA A 145 -0.11 3.65 1.19
CA ALA A 145 0.21 4.39 -0.04
C ALA A 145 1.38 5.39 0.13
N GLY A 146 1.60 5.85 1.35
CA GLY A 146 2.69 6.73 1.73
C GLY A 146 4.10 6.20 1.45
N GLY A 147 4.35 4.91 1.64
CA GLY A 147 5.68 4.32 1.37
C GLY A 147 6.06 4.40 -0.11
N PHE A 148 5.08 4.19 -1.00
CA PHE A 148 5.28 4.29 -2.45
C PHE A 148 5.53 5.73 -2.90
N ILE A 149 4.79 6.67 -2.33
CA ILE A 149 4.96 8.09 -2.65
C ILE A 149 6.33 8.59 -2.14
N MET A 150 6.77 8.13 -0.97
CA MET A 150 8.10 8.47 -0.46
C MET A 150 9.21 7.90 -1.36
N ALA A 151 9.06 6.67 -1.89
CA ALA A 151 10.02 6.09 -2.84
C ALA A 151 10.15 6.96 -4.10
N GLU A 152 9.03 7.44 -4.63
CA GLU A 152 9.02 8.28 -5.82
C GLU A 152 9.61 9.67 -5.57
N LEU A 153 9.24 10.33 -4.46
CA LEU A 153 9.74 11.67 -4.12
C LEU A 153 11.22 11.67 -3.78
N THR A 154 11.72 10.62 -3.13
CA THR A 154 13.13 10.52 -2.71
C THR A 154 14.02 9.89 -3.77
N GLY A 155 13.44 9.21 -4.77
CA GLY A 155 14.17 8.38 -5.73
C GLY A 155 14.84 7.14 -5.11
N ILE A 156 14.57 6.84 -3.83
CA ILE A 156 15.14 5.72 -3.11
C ILE A 156 14.31 4.45 -3.41
N PRO A 157 14.94 3.30 -3.69
CA PRO A 157 14.21 2.05 -3.90
C PRO A 157 13.28 1.72 -2.73
N TYR A 158 12.03 1.39 -3.02
CA TYR A 158 11.02 1.09 -2.00
C TYR A 158 11.48 0.01 -0.99
N ALA A 159 12.24 -1.00 -1.44
CA ALA A 159 12.77 -2.05 -0.56
C ALA A 159 13.65 -1.50 0.57
N GLN A 160 14.40 -0.41 0.31
CA GLN A 160 15.19 0.25 1.35
C GLN A 160 14.30 0.98 2.35
N ILE A 161 13.27 1.70 1.88
CA ILE A 161 12.28 2.36 2.74
C ILE A 161 11.57 1.33 3.64
N MET A 162 11.19 0.21 3.04
CA MET A 162 10.59 -0.92 3.74
C MET A 162 11.49 -1.46 4.86
N LEU A 163 12.78 -1.69 4.59
CA LEU A 163 13.73 -2.17 5.60
C LEU A 163 13.94 -1.17 6.74
N VAL A 164 14.02 0.12 6.41
CA VAL A 164 14.15 1.20 7.41
C VAL A 164 12.88 1.27 8.27
N ALA A 165 11.70 1.08 7.69
CA ALA A 165 10.42 1.13 8.39
C ALA A 165 10.17 -0.04 9.36
N VAL A 166 10.89 -1.16 9.22
CA VAL A 166 10.76 -2.31 10.15
C VAL A 166 10.99 -1.87 11.59
N PHE A 167 12.05 -1.09 11.85
CA PHE A 167 12.41 -0.72 13.21
C PHE A 167 11.38 0.20 13.88
N PRO A 168 10.95 1.33 13.27
CA PRO A 168 9.85 2.15 13.78
C PRO A 168 8.54 1.38 13.96
N ALA A 169 8.21 0.48 13.02
CA ALA A 169 7.02 -0.37 13.12
C ALA A 169 7.08 -1.26 14.37
N LEU A 170 8.17 -2.00 14.56
CA LEU A 170 8.36 -2.84 15.75
C LEU A 170 8.31 -2.03 17.05
N MET A 171 8.95 -0.85 17.09
CA MET A 171 8.90 0.04 18.25
C MET A 171 7.48 0.51 18.57
N TYR A 172 6.69 0.85 17.56
CA TYR A 172 5.31 1.28 17.73
C TYR A 172 4.42 0.14 18.27
N PHE A 173 4.47 -1.04 17.65
CA PHE A 173 3.69 -2.18 18.12
C PHE A 173 4.15 -2.65 19.50
N PHE A 174 5.45 -2.57 19.80
CA PHE A 174 5.98 -2.84 21.14
C PHE A 174 5.44 -1.86 22.18
N SER A 175 5.39 -0.56 21.86
CA SER A 175 4.83 0.46 22.75
C SER A 175 3.36 0.16 23.11
N ILE A 176 2.53 -0.13 22.11
CA ILE A 176 1.12 -0.52 22.34
C ILE A 176 1.03 -1.83 23.12
N PHE A 177 1.86 -2.82 22.77
CA PHE A 177 1.89 -4.11 23.46
C PHE A 177 2.19 -3.96 24.97
N VAL A 178 3.14 -3.09 25.32
CA VAL A 178 3.51 -2.78 26.70
C VAL A 178 2.38 -2.02 27.41
N MET A 179 1.79 -1.02 26.77
CA MET A 179 0.64 -0.26 27.30
C MET A 179 -0.53 -1.18 27.64
N VAL A 180 -0.90 -2.06 26.71
CA VAL A 180 -1.95 -3.06 26.89
C VAL A 180 -1.62 -4.04 28.02
N HIS A 181 -0.35 -4.44 28.14
CA HIS A 181 0.06 -5.35 29.20
C HIS A 181 -0.12 -4.74 30.59
N TYR A 182 0.28 -3.49 30.78
CA TYR A 182 0.13 -2.79 32.05
C TYR A 182 -1.34 -2.47 32.36
N GLU A 183 -2.13 -2.09 31.36
CA GLU A 183 -3.57 -1.87 31.52
C GLU A 183 -4.27 -3.17 31.97
N ALA A 184 -3.95 -4.29 31.34
CA ALA A 184 -4.49 -5.60 31.74
C ALA A 184 -4.06 -6.00 33.16
N LYS A 185 -2.80 -5.70 33.54
CA LYS A 185 -2.28 -5.99 34.89
C LYS A 185 -2.98 -5.14 35.95
N ARG A 186 -3.27 -3.88 35.65
CA ARG A 186 -3.97 -2.94 36.54
C ARG A 186 -5.40 -3.39 36.87
N PHE A 187 -6.09 -3.97 35.89
CA PHE A 187 -7.47 -4.45 36.05
C PHE A 187 -7.58 -5.97 36.28
N GLY A 188 -6.45 -6.67 36.46
CA GLY A 188 -6.44 -8.11 36.75
C GLY A 188 -6.96 -8.99 35.61
N ILE A 189 -6.93 -8.51 34.37
CA ILE A 189 -7.48 -9.21 33.20
C ILE A 189 -6.58 -10.39 32.83
N ARG A 190 -7.09 -11.61 33.04
CA ARG A 190 -6.39 -12.85 32.70
C ARG A 190 -6.76 -13.32 31.30
N GLY A 191 -5.80 -13.90 30.59
CA GLY A 191 -6.03 -14.52 29.30
C GLY A 191 -6.72 -15.87 29.45
N GLU A 192 -7.63 -16.18 28.54
CA GLU A 192 -8.18 -17.53 28.39
C GLU A 192 -7.26 -18.36 27.49
N LYS A 193 -7.11 -19.65 27.80
CA LYS A 193 -6.35 -20.55 26.93
C LYS A 193 -7.11 -20.76 25.63
N SER A 194 -6.42 -20.59 24.50
CA SER A 194 -6.94 -20.99 23.19
C SER A 194 -7.22 -22.50 23.19
N ALA A 195 -8.29 -22.91 22.51
CA ALA A 195 -8.68 -24.32 22.39
C ALA A 195 -7.74 -25.14 21.50
N GLN A 196 -6.86 -24.48 20.73
CA GLN A 196 -5.91 -25.12 19.80
C GLN A 196 -4.49 -24.63 20.02
N ASP A 197 -3.52 -25.53 19.82
CA ASP A 197 -2.10 -25.24 19.96
C ASP A 197 -1.58 -24.40 18.79
N ALA A 198 -0.77 -23.37 19.10
CA ALA A 198 -0.20 -22.47 18.10
C ALA A 198 0.64 -23.20 17.02
N LYS A 199 1.29 -24.31 17.40
CA LYS A 199 2.09 -25.13 16.49
C LYS A 199 1.22 -25.88 15.48
N GLU A 200 0.03 -26.29 15.88
CA GLU A 200 -0.92 -27.00 15.03
C GLU A 200 -1.55 -26.05 14.01
N ILE A 201 -1.99 -24.87 14.47
CA ILE A 201 -2.49 -23.79 13.60
C ILE A 201 -1.41 -23.38 12.60
N PHE A 202 -0.18 -23.13 13.06
CA PHE A 202 0.91 -22.78 12.15
C PHE A 202 1.16 -23.86 11.10
N ARG A 203 1.18 -25.16 11.48
CA ARG A 203 1.38 -26.25 10.51
C ARG A 203 0.24 -26.35 9.49
N LYS A 204 -0.99 -26.03 9.89
CA LYS A 204 -2.19 -26.10 9.04
C LYS A 204 -2.33 -24.88 8.13
N GLU A 205 -1.95 -23.70 8.61
CA GLU A 205 -2.34 -22.42 8.04
C GLU A 205 -1.17 -21.53 7.58
N TRP A 206 0.10 -21.92 7.78
CA TRP A 206 1.27 -21.16 7.29
C TRP A 206 1.21 -20.82 5.79
N VAL A 207 0.50 -21.64 5.02
CA VAL A 207 0.29 -21.47 3.58
C VAL A 207 -0.34 -20.10 3.27
N TYR A 208 -1.14 -19.54 4.19
CA TYR A 208 -1.74 -18.22 4.06
C TYR A 208 -0.74 -17.06 4.17
N ILE A 209 0.43 -17.26 4.81
CA ILE A 209 1.51 -16.25 4.85
C ILE A 209 2.30 -16.21 3.53
N THR A 210 2.29 -17.29 2.74
CA THR A 210 3.22 -17.40 1.60
C THR A 210 3.12 -16.26 0.59
N PRO A 211 1.94 -15.68 0.26
CA PRO A 211 1.89 -14.56 -0.66
C PRO A 211 2.62 -13.32 -0.17
N LEU A 212 2.58 -13.07 1.14
CA LEU A 212 3.30 -11.96 1.77
C LEU A 212 4.81 -12.18 1.71
N VAL A 213 5.26 -13.42 1.95
CA VAL A 213 6.66 -13.80 1.88
C VAL A 213 7.19 -13.69 0.45
N VAL A 214 6.42 -14.14 -0.54
CA VAL A 214 6.81 -14.03 -1.96
C VAL A 214 6.99 -12.58 -2.36
N ILE A 215 6.02 -11.70 -2.06
CA ILE A 215 6.16 -10.27 -2.34
C ILE A 215 7.43 -9.71 -1.71
N THR A 216 7.62 -9.99 -0.41
CA THR A 216 8.78 -9.47 0.33
C THR A 216 10.10 -9.94 -0.28
N LEU A 217 10.23 -11.22 -0.63
CA LEU A 217 11.45 -11.78 -1.22
C LEU A 217 11.75 -11.18 -2.59
N PHE A 218 10.75 -11.01 -3.45
CA PHE A 218 10.95 -10.41 -4.78
C PHE A 218 11.33 -8.93 -4.68
N MET A 219 10.73 -8.19 -3.75
CA MET A 219 11.07 -6.79 -3.52
C MET A 219 12.49 -6.64 -2.96
N LEU A 220 12.89 -7.51 -2.02
CA LEU A 220 14.27 -7.55 -1.51
C LEU A 220 15.28 -8.00 -2.56
N SER A 221 14.85 -8.79 -3.55
CA SER A 221 15.67 -9.21 -4.69
C SER A 221 15.81 -8.13 -5.77
N GLY A 222 15.26 -6.92 -5.55
CA GLY A 222 15.38 -5.77 -6.45
C GLY A 222 14.33 -5.69 -7.56
N TYR A 223 13.29 -6.53 -7.54
CA TYR A 223 12.19 -6.41 -8.49
C TYR A 223 11.29 -5.21 -8.15
N SER A 224 10.66 -4.65 -9.19
CA SER A 224 9.66 -3.58 -9.04
C SER A 224 8.54 -3.99 -8.06
N PRO A 225 8.05 -3.05 -7.22
CA PRO A 225 6.92 -3.33 -6.34
C PRO A 225 5.67 -3.81 -7.09
N GLY A 226 5.36 -3.20 -8.23
CA GLY A 226 4.22 -3.60 -9.06
C GLY A 226 4.34 -5.03 -9.57
N TYR A 227 5.54 -5.43 -10.00
CA TYR A 227 5.83 -6.81 -10.42
C TYR A 227 5.74 -7.81 -9.25
N SER A 228 6.18 -7.42 -8.07
CA SER A 228 6.11 -8.26 -6.87
C SER A 228 4.67 -8.48 -6.42
N ALA A 229 3.83 -7.44 -6.39
CA ALA A 229 2.41 -7.52 -6.06
C ALA A 229 1.65 -8.49 -6.98
N VAL A 230 2.01 -8.47 -8.25
CA VAL A 230 1.49 -9.35 -9.30
C VAL A 230 1.82 -10.83 -9.03
N LEU A 231 3.07 -11.15 -8.68
CA LEU A 231 3.46 -12.51 -8.28
C LEU A 231 2.83 -12.93 -6.96
N GLY A 232 2.73 -12.00 -6.00
CA GLY A 232 1.99 -12.21 -4.76
C GLY A 232 0.54 -12.61 -5.04
N LEU A 233 -0.14 -11.91 -5.94
CA LEU A 233 -1.51 -12.22 -6.32
C LEU A 233 -1.61 -13.61 -6.95
N ALA A 234 -0.68 -13.98 -7.83
CA ALA A 234 -0.61 -15.35 -8.36
C ALA A 234 -0.50 -16.39 -7.24
N THR A 235 0.33 -16.13 -6.23
CA THR A 235 0.49 -17.05 -5.09
C THR A 235 -0.72 -17.08 -4.17
N CYS A 236 -1.43 -15.97 -3.93
CA CYS A 236 -2.70 -15.97 -3.19
C CYS A 236 -3.69 -16.95 -3.80
N ILE A 237 -3.78 -16.97 -5.13
CA ILE A 237 -4.75 -17.81 -5.81
C ILE A 237 -4.31 -19.29 -5.82
N LEU A 238 -2.99 -19.56 -5.87
CA LEU A 238 -2.46 -20.92 -5.69
C LEU A 238 -2.73 -21.46 -4.28
N VAL A 239 -2.57 -20.62 -3.25
CA VAL A 239 -2.82 -20.96 -1.84
C VAL A 239 -4.29 -21.23 -1.59
N SER A 240 -5.15 -20.39 -2.16
CA SER A 240 -6.61 -20.48 -2.05
C SER A 240 -7.18 -21.84 -2.49
N HIS A 241 -6.48 -22.59 -3.36
CA HIS A 241 -6.87 -23.93 -3.80
C HIS A 241 -6.78 -25.02 -2.75
N LYS A 242 -6.01 -24.82 -1.68
CA LYS A 242 -5.68 -25.89 -0.73
C LYS A 242 -6.76 -26.14 0.33
N SER A 243 -7.67 -25.19 0.54
CA SER A 243 -8.76 -25.32 1.53
C SER A 243 -10.12 -25.14 0.86
N PRO A 244 -11.07 -26.09 1.00
CA PRO A 244 -12.39 -26.01 0.36
C PRO A 244 -13.24 -24.80 0.79
N GLU A 245 -12.95 -24.20 1.94
CA GLU A 245 -13.64 -23.02 2.45
C GLU A 245 -13.18 -21.69 1.80
N THR A 246 -11.94 -21.63 1.29
CA THR A 246 -11.30 -20.38 0.83
C THR A 246 -11.09 -20.30 -0.69
N LYS A 247 -11.66 -21.24 -1.46
CA LYS A 247 -11.45 -21.35 -2.91
C LYS A 247 -11.89 -20.10 -3.67
N LEU A 248 -10.93 -19.48 -4.36
CA LEU A 248 -11.06 -18.52 -5.44
C LEU A 248 -10.64 -19.26 -6.72
N ASP A 249 -11.45 -19.17 -7.78
CA ASP A 249 -11.42 -20.07 -8.94
C ASP A 249 -10.02 -20.22 -9.62
N LEU A 250 -9.68 -21.46 -10.01
CA LEU A 250 -8.50 -21.86 -10.80
C LEU A 250 -8.50 -21.26 -12.21
N SER A 251 -9.70 -20.97 -12.73
CA SER A 251 -9.89 -20.46 -14.08
C SER A 251 -9.36 -19.03 -14.23
N LEU A 252 -9.53 -18.18 -13.20
CA LEU A 252 -9.06 -16.79 -13.17
C LEU A 252 -7.63 -16.62 -12.65
N SER A 253 -7.13 -17.56 -11.83
CA SER A 253 -5.70 -17.67 -11.51
C SER A 253 -4.89 -17.96 -12.75
N ALA A 254 -5.34 -18.89 -13.60
CA ALA A 254 -4.69 -19.22 -14.84
C ALA A 254 -4.71 -18.03 -15.82
N ILE A 255 -5.77 -17.22 -15.83
CA ILE A 255 -5.82 -15.96 -16.59
C ILE A 255 -4.72 -15.01 -16.12
N MET A 256 -4.66 -14.68 -14.83
CA MET A 256 -3.63 -13.76 -14.35
C MET A 256 -2.23 -14.35 -14.51
N LEU A 257 -1.97 -15.59 -14.09
CA LEU A 257 -0.67 -16.25 -14.28
C LEU A 257 -0.24 -16.29 -15.75
N CYS A 258 -1.14 -16.53 -16.70
CA CYS A 258 -0.81 -16.52 -18.13
C CYS A 258 -0.67 -15.11 -18.70
N VAL A 259 -1.51 -14.13 -18.33
CA VAL A 259 -1.34 -12.71 -18.69
C VAL A 259 0.03 -12.21 -18.23
N LEU A 260 0.48 -12.66 -17.06
CA LEU A 260 1.71 -12.23 -16.41
C LEU A 260 2.95 -12.99 -16.88
N ALA A 261 2.84 -14.31 -17.12
CA ALA A 261 3.89 -15.12 -17.76
C ALA A 261 4.10 -14.72 -19.22
N ILE A 262 3.04 -14.33 -19.92
CA ILE A 262 3.10 -13.79 -21.28
C ILE A 262 3.60 -12.34 -21.27
N GLY A 263 3.33 -11.53 -20.23
CA GLY A 263 4.02 -10.24 -20.02
C GLY A 263 5.53 -10.40 -19.82
N TRP A 264 5.95 -11.45 -19.10
CA TRP A 264 7.36 -11.84 -18.95
C TRP A 264 8.00 -12.31 -20.25
N LEU A 265 7.29 -13.18 -21.00
CA LEU A 265 7.70 -13.60 -22.33
C LEU A 265 7.66 -12.45 -23.34
N ALA A 266 6.75 -11.49 -23.22
CA ALA A 266 6.64 -10.30 -24.08
C ALA A 266 7.78 -9.30 -23.80
N ALA A 267 8.19 -9.14 -22.55
CA ALA A 267 9.40 -8.40 -22.20
C ALA A 267 10.67 -9.12 -22.72
N GLY A 268 10.70 -10.45 -22.63
CA GLY A 268 11.76 -11.29 -23.20
C GLY A 268 11.79 -11.30 -24.73
N THR A 269 10.64 -11.31 -25.41
CA THR A 269 10.54 -11.21 -26.88
C THR A 269 10.75 -9.79 -27.36
N ALA A 270 10.42 -8.75 -26.60
CA ALA A 270 10.84 -7.39 -26.90
C ALA A 270 12.37 -7.25 -26.82
N ALA A 271 13.03 -7.85 -25.83
CA ALA A 271 14.49 -7.91 -25.74
C ALA A 271 15.10 -8.76 -26.88
N ALA A 272 14.54 -9.93 -27.19
CA ALA A 272 15.01 -10.81 -28.25
C ALA A 272 14.73 -10.25 -29.66
N PHE A 273 13.63 -9.53 -29.87
CA PHE A 273 13.27 -8.88 -31.14
C PHE A 273 14.05 -7.57 -31.34
N LYS A 274 14.36 -6.83 -30.27
CA LYS A 274 15.29 -5.68 -30.31
C LYS A 274 16.72 -6.15 -30.58
N ALA A 275 17.12 -7.31 -30.05
CA ALA A 275 18.37 -7.99 -30.42
C ALA A 275 18.36 -8.48 -31.89
N LEU A 276 17.22 -8.98 -32.39
CA LEU A 276 17.05 -9.40 -33.79
C LEU A 276 17.08 -8.19 -34.76
N LEU A 277 16.47 -7.06 -34.39
CA LEU A 277 16.52 -5.79 -35.13
C LEU A 277 17.91 -5.12 -35.09
N SER A 278 18.74 -5.44 -34.10
CA SER A 278 20.13 -4.97 -34.02
C SER A 278 21.11 -5.79 -34.87
N THR A 279 20.65 -6.84 -35.56
CA THR A 279 21.46 -7.53 -36.56
C THR A 279 21.53 -6.73 -37.87
N PRO A 280 22.68 -6.68 -38.55
CA PRO A 280 22.99 -5.68 -39.59
C PRO A 280 22.37 -6.02 -40.95
N ALA A 281 21.04 -6.17 -41.01
CA ALA A 281 20.29 -6.41 -42.25
C ALA A 281 19.35 -5.21 -42.53
N HIS A 282 19.91 -4.23 -43.23
CA HIS A 282 19.42 -2.87 -43.53
C HIS A 282 18.18 -2.76 -44.44
N TRP A 283 17.54 -3.86 -44.84
CA TRP A 283 16.44 -3.85 -45.83
C TRP A 283 15.04 -3.93 -45.22
N VAL A 284 14.88 -4.34 -43.96
CA VAL A 284 13.58 -4.39 -43.27
C VAL A 284 13.30 -3.11 -42.47
N ALA A 285 14.34 -2.43 -41.97
CA ALA A 285 14.23 -1.17 -41.23
C ALA A 285 13.75 0.02 -42.07
N ALA A 286 13.79 -0.08 -43.41
CA ALA A 286 13.38 0.99 -44.33
C ALA A 286 11.88 0.95 -44.71
N ALA A 287 11.17 -0.15 -44.44
CA ALA A 287 9.79 -0.35 -44.88
C ALA A 287 8.72 0.18 -43.90
N PHE A 288 9.10 0.48 -42.66
CA PHE A 288 8.21 1.03 -41.64
C PHE A 288 8.86 2.25 -41.00
N SER A 289 8.17 3.39 -41.00
CA SER A 289 8.63 4.56 -40.27
C SER A 289 8.87 4.18 -38.80
N PRO A 290 10.01 4.57 -38.20
CA PRO A 290 10.39 4.14 -36.85
C PRO A 290 9.38 4.51 -35.77
N ILE A 291 8.49 5.47 -36.04
CA ILE A 291 7.55 6.07 -35.08
C ILE A 291 6.21 5.30 -35.03
N ALA A 292 5.75 4.74 -36.14
CA ALA A 292 4.49 3.99 -36.18
C ALA A 292 4.67 2.55 -35.66
N ALA A 293 5.82 1.94 -35.95
CA ALA A 293 6.14 0.60 -35.49
C ALA A 293 6.32 0.53 -33.97
N THR A 294 7.03 1.48 -33.34
CA THR A 294 7.23 1.49 -31.89
C THR A 294 5.95 1.77 -31.10
N GLY A 295 5.07 2.65 -31.59
CA GLY A 295 3.81 2.98 -30.93
C GLY A 295 2.78 1.84 -31.00
N LEU A 296 2.64 1.22 -32.17
CA LEU A 296 1.73 0.08 -32.35
C LEU A 296 2.24 -1.18 -31.66
N GLN A 297 3.57 -1.40 -31.65
CA GLN A 297 4.20 -2.55 -31.00
C GLN A 297 4.19 -2.42 -29.47
N ALA A 298 4.35 -1.21 -28.90
CA ALA A 298 4.15 -0.97 -27.46
C ALA A 298 2.68 -1.17 -27.05
N ALA A 299 1.74 -0.62 -27.83
CA ALA A 299 0.31 -0.75 -27.55
C ALA A 299 -0.22 -2.19 -27.70
N LEU A 300 0.29 -2.96 -28.69
CA LEU A 300 -0.06 -4.36 -28.87
C LEU A 300 0.64 -5.26 -27.84
N ALA A 301 1.91 -5.03 -27.51
CA ALA A 301 2.64 -5.84 -26.52
C ALA A 301 2.05 -5.71 -25.10
N GLU A 302 1.53 -4.55 -24.72
CA GLU A 302 0.82 -4.38 -23.44
C GLU A 302 -0.58 -5.02 -23.43
N LYS A 303 -1.30 -5.02 -24.57
CA LYS A 303 -2.71 -5.46 -24.63
C LYS A 303 -2.92 -6.92 -25.05
N LEU A 304 -1.96 -7.51 -25.76
CA LEU A 304 -1.97 -8.93 -26.17
C LEU A 304 -2.07 -9.93 -24.99
N PRO A 305 -1.33 -9.76 -23.88
CA PRO A 305 -1.40 -10.70 -22.76
C PRO A 305 -2.79 -10.74 -22.13
N ILE A 306 -3.44 -9.57 -22.04
CA ILE A 306 -4.79 -9.40 -21.48
C ILE A 306 -5.85 -10.10 -22.34
N LEU A 307 -5.77 -9.95 -23.66
CA LEU A 307 -6.70 -10.57 -24.61
C LEU A 307 -6.54 -12.09 -24.69
N TYR A 308 -5.30 -12.61 -24.71
CA TYR A 308 -5.05 -14.05 -24.65
C TYR A 308 -5.44 -14.66 -23.30
N GLY A 309 -5.20 -13.93 -22.20
CA GLY A 309 -5.70 -14.27 -20.87
C GLY A 309 -7.22 -14.43 -20.84
N LEU A 310 -7.95 -13.44 -21.36
CA LEU A 310 -9.41 -13.46 -21.46
C LEU A 310 -9.94 -14.58 -22.38
N GLY A 311 -9.23 -14.93 -23.45
CA GLY A 311 -9.60 -16.05 -24.32
C GLY A 311 -9.43 -17.42 -23.63
N LEU A 312 -8.31 -17.61 -22.93
CA LEU A 312 -8.02 -18.83 -22.18
C LEU A 312 -8.92 -18.97 -20.94
N ALA A 313 -9.33 -17.84 -20.34
CA ALA A 313 -10.40 -17.74 -19.36
C ALA A 313 -11.67 -18.43 -19.82
N ALA A 314 -12.16 -18.00 -20.98
CA ALA A 314 -13.43 -18.42 -21.53
C ALA A 314 -13.36 -19.91 -21.87
N ALA A 315 -12.24 -20.37 -22.40
CA ALA A 315 -12.00 -21.79 -22.69
C ALA A 315 -11.96 -22.67 -21.43
N LEU A 316 -11.31 -22.23 -20.36
CA LEU A 316 -11.24 -22.97 -19.08
C LEU A 316 -12.58 -22.95 -18.33
N LEU A 317 -13.29 -21.81 -18.34
CA LEU A 317 -14.65 -21.68 -17.80
C LEU A 317 -15.63 -22.58 -18.55
N TYR A 318 -15.53 -22.63 -19.88
CA TYR A 318 -16.32 -23.54 -20.71
C TYR A 318 -16.03 -25.02 -20.39
N ARG A 319 -14.76 -25.38 -20.22
CA ARG A 319 -14.32 -26.75 -19.89
C ARG A 319 -14.61 -27.15 -18.43
N ARG A 320 -14.83 -26.20 -17.52
CA ARG A 320 -15.24 -26.46 -16.12
C ARG A 320 -16.75 -26.47 -15.93
N ARG A 321 -17.50 -25.70 -16.73
CA ARG A 321 -18.97 -25.78 -16.79
C ARG A 321 -19.44 -27.20 -17.14
N SER A 322 -18.66 -27.95 -17.93
CA SER A 322 -18.93 -29.36 -18.24
C SER A 322 -18.54 -30.35 -17.13
N ARG A 323 -17.87 -29.92 -16.06
CA ARG A 323 -17.45 -30.75 -14.90
C ARG A 323 -18.25 -30.51 -13.62
N GLY A 324 -19.32 -29.70 -13.65
CA GLY A 324 -20.24 -29.54 -12.53
C GLY A 324 -19.70 -28.74 -11.33
N ALA A 325 -18.68 -27.90 -11.50
CA ALA A 325 -18.23 -26.98 -10.47
C ALA A 325 -19.25 -25.83 -10.25
N ASP A 326 -19.39 -25.35 -9.02
CA ASP A 326 -20.30 -24.26 -8.64
C ASP A 326 -19.73 -22.88 -9.01
N VAL A 327 -19.50 -22.67 -10.31
CA VAL A 327 -18.85 -21.48 -10.89
C VAL A 327 -19.58 -20.16 -10.52
N ARG A 328 -20.87 -20.24 -10.20
CA ARG A 328 -21.71 -19.06 -9.90
C ARG A 328 -21.41 -18.45 -8.53
N SER A 329 -21.17 -19.27 -7.51
CA SER A 329 -20.85 -18.78 -6.15
C SER A 329 -19.39 -18.27 -6.08
N GLU A 330 -18.48 -18.87 -6.85
CA GLU A 330 -17.07 -18.46 -6.94
C GLU A 330 -16.86 -17.15 -7.71
N MET A 331 -17.55 -16.96 -8.85
CA MET A 331 -17.59 -15.65 -9.54
C MET A 331 -18.14 -14.55 -8.62
N GLY A 332 -19.11 -14.87 -7.76
CA GLY A 332 -19.62 -13.96 -6.75
C GLY A 332 -18.52 -13.44 -5.81
N ARG A 333 -17.68 -14.33 -5.27
CA ARG A 333 -16.57 -13.93 -4.37
C ARG A 333 -15.52 -13.09 -5.09
N PHE A 334 -15.18 -13.44 -6.33
CA PHE A 334 -14.26 -12.66 -7.15
C PHE A 334 -14.79 -11.23 -7.39
N VAL A 335 -16.06 -11.11 -7.79
CA VAL A 335 -16.68 -9.80 -8.03
C VAL A 335 -16.73 -8.98 -6.74
N ILE A 336 -17.00 -9.60 -5.59
CA ILE A 336 -16.95 -8.93 -4.29
C ILE A 336 -15.53 -8.45 -3.97
N ALA A 337 -14.52 -9.30 -4.14
CA ALA A 337 -13.11 -8.95 -3.91
C ALA A 337 -12.64 -7.82 -4.84
N ALA A 338 -12.94 -7.93 -6.14
CA ALA A 338 -12.62 -6.91 -7.14
C ALA A 338 -13.35 -5.58 -6.86
N ARG A 339 -14.62 -5.64 -6.43
CA ARG A 339 -15.38 -4.47 -5.99
C ARG A 339 -14.75 -3.83 -4.75
N GLN A 340 -14.34 -4.62 -3.76
CA GLN A 340 -13.69 -4.13 -2.54
C GLN A 340 -12.31 -3.51 -2.82
N GLY A 341 -11.51 -4.13 -3.69
CA GLY A 341 -10.27 -3.57 -4.21
C GLY A 341 -10.51 -2.24 -4.91
N THR A 342 -11.47 -2.19 -5.85
CA THR A 342 -11.83 -0.97 -6.58
C THR A 342 -12.31 0.14 -5.65
N LEU A 343 -13.18 -0.16 -4.68
CA LEU A 343 -13.67 0.82 -3.71
C LEU A 343 -12.55 1.38 -2.83
N SER A 344 -11.59 0.53 -2.43
CA SER A 344 -10.43 0.96 -1.65
C SER A 344 -9.49 1.82 -2.47
N SER A 345 -9.22 1.41 -3.72
CA SER A 345 -8.42 2.19 -4.68
C SER A 345 -9.06 3.54 -5.00
N LEU A 346 -10.39 3.61 -5.11
CA LEU A 346 -11.12 4.86 -5.36
C LEU A 346 -10.95 5.85 -4.20
N LYS A 347 -11.02 5.38 -2.95
CA LYS A 347 -10.79 6.23 -1.76
C LYS A 347 -9.37 6.80 -1.74
N ILE A 348 -8.39 5.96 -2.04
CA ILE A 348 -6.99 6.39 -2.11
C ILE A 348 -6.82 7.37 -3.29
N GLY A 349 -7.39 7.07 -4.44
CA GLY A 349 -7.33 7.93 -5.63
C GLY A 349 -7.95 9.31 -5.44
N ALA A 350 -9.10 9.39 -4.77
CA ALA A 350 -9.71 10.67 -4.40
C ALA A 350 -8.80 11.48 -3.47
N THR A 351 -8.17 10.82 -2.49
CA THR A 351 -7.23 11.45 -1.56
C THR A 351 -6.00 12.00 -2.30
N VAL A 352 -5.43 11.18 -3.19
CA VAL A 352 -4.27 11.52 -4.02
C VAL A 352 -4.59 12.67 -4.98
N GLY A 353 -5.78 12.70 -5.57
CA GLY A 353 -6.21 13.81 -6.44
C GLY A 353 -6.31 15.14 -5.72
N VAL A 354 -6.89 15.17 -4.51
CA VAL A 354 -6.94 16.38 -3.67
C VAL A 354 -5.53 16.80 -3.26
N ILE A 355 -4.66 15.85 -2.91
CA ILE A 355 -3.27 16.12 -2.58
C ILE A 355 -2.52 16.66 -3.80
N GLY A 356 -2.77 16.16 -5.01
CA GLY A 356 -2.20 16.71 -6.24
C GLY A 356 -2.56 18.18 -6.47
N ILE A 357 -3.78 18.60 -6.11
CA ILE A 357 -4.17 20.03 -6.11
C ILE A 357 -3.35 20.80 -5.06
N ILE A 358 -3.23 20.25 -3.84
CA ILE A 358 -2.46 20.89 -2.77
C ILE A 358 -1.02 21.07 -3.23
N ILE A 359 -0.34 20.01 -3.65
CA ILE A 359 1.05 20.04 -4.13
C ILE A 359 1.20 20.99 -5.32
N GLY A 360 0.28 20.95 -6.28
CA GLY A 360 0.30 21.88 -7.40
C GLY A 360 0.32 23.35 -6.94
N VAL A 361 -0.46 23.70 -5.90
CA VAL A 361 -0.43 25.04 -5.29
C VAL A 361 0.85 25.28 -4.48
N LEU A 362 1.30 24.31 -3.69
CA LEU A 362 2.51 24.46 -2.86
C LEU A 362 3.77 24.66 -3.72
N THR A 363 3.88 23.90 -4.81
CA THR A 363 4.98 24.02 -5.78
C THR A 363 4.86 25.32 -6.57
N TYR A 364 3.66 25.69 -7.01
CA TYR A 364 3.42 26.94 -7.73
C TYR A 364 3.84 28.17 -6.89
N SER A 365 3.46 28.18 -5.61
CA SER A 365 3.76 29.28 -4.68
C SER A 365 5.19 29.26 -4.12
N GLY A 366 5.98 28.21 -4.41
CA GLY A 366 7.31 28.01 -3.81
C GLY A 366 7.29 27.65 -2.31
N LEU A 367 6.11 27.55 -1.71
CA LEU A 367 5.93 27.39 -0.28
C LEU A 367 6.46 26.04 0.26
N VAL A 368 6.61 25.02 -0.58
CA VAL A 368 7.32 23.78 -0.19
C VAL A 368 8.75 24.09 0.28
N LEU A 369 9.46 24.96 -0.45
CA LEU A 369 10.83 25.35 -0.12
C LEU A 369 10.85 26.31 1.06
N THR A 370 9.94 27.28 1.11
CA THR A 370 9.83 28.22 2.23
C THR A 370 9.57 27.50 3.56
N PHE A 371 8.70 26.48 3.58
CA PHE A 371 8.50 25.67 4.79
C PHE A 371 9.75 24.88 5.19
N ALA A 372 10.47 24.32 4.21
CA ALA A 372 11.72 23.64 4.48
C ALA A 372 12.75 24.60 5.11
N ASP A 373 12.89 25.81 4.57
CA ASP A 373 13.81 26.83 5.05
C ASP A 373 13.44 27.29 6.47
N ILE A 374 12.15 27.57 6.74
CA ILE A 374 11.67 27.94 8.08
C ILE A 374 12.04 26.85 9.10
N VAL A 375 11.82 25.58 8.77
CA VAL A 375 12.13 24.47 9.68
C VAL A 375 13.63 24.35 9.92
N ILE A 376 14.47 24.57 8.90
CA ILE A 376 15.93 24.51 9.01
C ILE A 376 16.48 25.68 9.82
N GLU A 377 15.97 26.89 9.60
CA GLU A 377 16.34 28.10 10.33
C GLU A 377 15.96 27.95 11.81
N LEU A 378 14.74 27.48 12.10
CA LEU A 378 14.30 27.20 13.47
C LEU A 378 15.10 26.06 14.12
N ALA A 379 15.63 25.13 13.32
CA ALA A 379 16.49 24.05 13.76
C ALA A 379 17.97 24.42 13.87
N ASP A 380 18.39 25.63 13.48
CA ASP A 380 19.78 26.08 13.48
C ASP A 380 20.71 25.08 12.73
N GLY A 381 20.20 24.48 11.64
CA GLY A 381 20.91 23.46 10.86
C GLY A 381 21.16 22.11 11.55
N LYS A 382 20.66 21.90 12.77
CA LYS A 382 20.84 20.65 13.54
C LYS A 382 19.81 19.59 13.13
N LEU A 383 20.27 18.52 12.47
CA LEU A 383 19.44 17.40 11.99
C LEU A 383 18.42 16.88 13.02
N TRP A 384 18.85 16.62 14.26
CA TRP A 384 17.98 16.06 15.29
C TRP A 384 16.84 17.02 15.69
N LEU A 385 17.10 18.32 15.66
CA LEU A 385 16.11 19.36 15.98
C LEU A 385 15.12 19.52 14.82
N THR A 386 15.60 19.45 13.57
CA THR A 386 14.73 19.39 12.37
C THR A 386 13.77 18.22 12.44
N ILE A 387 14.25 17.02 12.79
CA ILE A 387 13.41 15.82 12.95
C ILE A 387 12.36 16.03 14.04
N LEU A 388 12.72 16.64 15.18
CA LEU A 388 11.80 16.94 16.27
C LEU A 388 10.71 17.93 15.84
N LEU A 389 11.08 19.01 15.15
CA LEU A 389 10.14 20.01 14.65
C LEU A 389 9.18 19.42 13.61
N ILE A 390 9.69 18.58 12.70
CA ILE A 390 8.85 17.86 11.73
C ILE A 390 7.92 16.88 12.44
N ALA A 391 8.39 16.18 13.49
CA ALA A 391 7.54 15.30 14.28
C ALA A 391 6.40 16.08 14.97
N LEU A 392 6.69 17.23 15.56
CA LEU A 392 5.68 18.11 16.17
C LEU A 392 4.69 18.66 15.13
N ALA A 393 5.18 19.11 13.97
CA ALA A 393 4.34 19.58 12.87
C ALA A 393 3.41 18.45 12.36
N SER A 394 3.94 17.24 12.21
CA SER A 394 3.17 16.07 11.80
C SER A 394 2.10 15.67 12.83
N LEU A 395 2.37 15.85 14.12
CA LEU A 395 1.42 15.60 15.19
C LEU A 395 0.24 16.57 15.10
N ILE A 396 0.51 17.86 14.95
CA ILE A 396 -0.52 18.91 14.82
C ILE A 396 -1.35 18.68 13.57
N LEU A 397 -0.70 18.41 12.44
CA LEU A 397 -1.38 18.10 11.17
C LEU A 397 -2.29 16.87 11.32
N GLY A 398 -1.80 15.81 11.98
CA GLY A 398 -2.51 14.56 12.19
C GLY A 398 -3.77 14.66 13.06
N MET A 399 -3.94 15.73 13.83
CA MET A 399 -5.16 15.96 14.62
C MET A 399 -6.37 16.38 13.77
N GLY A 400 -6.12 17.01 12.61
CA GLY A 400 -7.16 17.65 11.79
C GLY A 400 -7.51 16.90 10.50
N VAL A 401 -6.68 15.96 10.05
CA VAL A 401 -6.87 15.28 8.75
C VAL A 401 -6.70 13.76 8.86
N PRO A 402 -7.26 12.97 7.93
CA PRO A 402 -7.07 11.52 7.92
C PRO A 402 -5.58 11.13 7.86
N VAL A 403 -5.21 10.02 8.50
CA VAL A 403 -3.81 9.56 8.62
C VAL A 403 -3.10 9.46 7.26
N THR A 404 -3.79 8.94 6.24
CA THR A 404 -3.24 8.88 4.87
C THR A 404 -2.91 10.27 4.33
N ALA A 405 -3.78 11.26 4.52
CA ALA A 405 -3.53 12.62 4.07
C ALA A 405 -2.42 13.30 4.88
N ALA A 406 -2.44 13.15 6.21
CA ALA A 406 -1.39 13.68 7.08
C ALA A 406 -0.01 13.14 6.69
N TYR A 407 0.09 11.83 6.44
CA TYR A 407 1.33 11.19 6.03
C TYR A 407 1.83 11.73 4.69
N LEU A 408 0.95 11.83 3.68
CA LEU A 408 1.33 12.28 2.35
C LEU A 408 1.74 13.75 2.32
N ILE A 409 1.00 14.62 3.03
CA ILE A 409 1.36 16.04 3.15
C ILE A 409 2.70 16.18 3.87
N THR A 410 2.90 15.45 4.97
CA THR A 410 4.16 15.48 5.73
C THR A 410 5.31 14.98 4.89
N ALA A 411 5.16 13.89 4.13
CA ALA A 411 6.21 13.37 3.26
C ALA A 411 6.64 14.41 2.22
N VAL A 412 5.69 15.12 1.60
CA VAL A 412 6.01 16.14 0.60
C VAL A 412 6.72 17.35 1.19
N VAL A 413 6.33 17.78 2.39
CA VAL A 413 6.95 18.96 3.05
C VAL A 413 8.28 18.61 3.71
N ALA A 414 8.38 17.43 4.31
CA ALA A 414 9.57 17.02 5.07
C ALA A 414 10.71 16.53 4.18
N VAL A 415 10.43 15.84 3.06
CA VAL A 415 11.49 15.28 2.20
C VAL A 415 12.46 16.36 1.68
N PRO A 416 12.00 17.50 1.14
CA PRO A 416 12.89 18.58 0.71
C PRO A 416 13.71 19.17 1.86
N SER A 417 13.11 19.35 3.03
CA SER A 417 13.79 19.88 4.22
C SER A 417 14.93 18.99 4.74
N TRP A 418 14.86 17.69 4.47
CA TRP A 418 15.93 16.76 4.80
C TRP A 418 17.01 16.69 3.71
N ALA A 419 16.61 16.77 2.45
CA ALA A 419 17.55 16.74 1.33
C ALA A 419 18.49 17.97 1.30
N SER A 420 18.05 19.10 1.82
CA SER A 420 18.83 20.34 1.89
C SER A 420 19.80 20.40 3.09
N ILE A 421 19.62 19.56 4.12
CA ILE A 421 20.57 19.46 5.23
C ILE A 421 21.72 18.54 4.78
N PRO A 422 22.99 19.01 4.78
CA PRO A 422 24.11 18.17 4.42
C PRO A 422 24.36 17.14 5.53
N SER A 423 23.63 16.03 5.51
CA SER A 423 23.82 14.92 6.43
C SER A 423 24.36 13.68 5.71
N ARG A 424 25.56 13.81 5.12
CA ARG A 424 26.67 12.82 5.20
C ARG A 424 27.92 13.30 4.44
N PRO A 425 29.14 13.16 5.00
CA PRO A 425 30.30 12.82 4.19
C PRO A 425 30.10 11.40 3.63
N THR A 426 30.37 11.26 2.32
CA THR A 426 30.59 10.05 1.51
C THR A 426 30.31 8.68 2.13
#